data_AF-A0A376RL47-F1
#
_entry.id   AF-A0A376RL47-F1
#
_cell.length_a   1.000
_cell.length_b   1.000
_cell.length_c   1.000
_cell.angle_alpha   90.00
_cell.angle_beta   90.00
_cell.angle_gamma   90.00
#
_symmetry.space_group_name_H-M   'P 1'
#
loop_
_entity.id
_entity.type
_entity.pdbx_description
1 polymer ?
#
loop_
_entity_poly.entity_id
_entity_poly.type
_entity_poly.pdbx_seq_one_letter_code
_entity_poly.pdbx_strand_id
1 'polypeptide(L)'
;MSRIPVFPDSNLLLAPAIDTVNRLPILLYQNQFADTRILVTISDQHIRGALNVPLKGVRYVLRVADDIIGPTGDVMTLNGHYPYTEKVHSTKYHFTIIFNPPPLFSFYRLIDKGFGILIFIL
;
A
#
# COMPACT_ATOMS: atom_id res chain seq x y z
N MET A 1 26.92 -10.25 10.77
CA MET A 1 26.37 -11.02 9.63
C MET A 1 24.92 -10.57 9.44
N SER A 2 24.56 -10.07 8.26
CA SER A 2 23.17 -9.68 7.95
C SER A 2 22.35 -10.94 7.68
N ARG A 3 21.33 -11.20 8.49
CA ARG A 3 20.44 -12.37 8.35
C ARG A 3 19.23 -11.96 7.51
N ILE A 4 18.98 -12.67 6.42
CA ILE A 4 17.77 -12.48 5.61
C ILE A 4 16.58 -12.97 6.46
N PRO A 5 15.53 -12.16 6.67
CA PRO A 5 14.35 -12.56 7.44
C PRO A 5 13.65 -13.77 6.82
N VAL A 6 12.96 -14.56 7.66
CA VAL A 6 12.11 -15.67 7.21
C VAL A 6 10.90 -15.08 6.49
N PHE A 7 10.70 -15.43 5.22
CA PHE A 7 9.61 -14.90 4.42
C PHE A 7 8.34 -15.73 4.58
N PRO A 8 7.18 -15.09 4.81
CA PRO A 8 5.88 -15.75 4.77
C PRO A 8 5.49 -16.13 3.33
N ASP A 9 4.56 -17.08 3.20
CA ASP A 9 4.02 -17.60 1.92
C ASP A 9 3.40 -16.52 1.01
N SER A 10 3.13 -15.33 1.55
CA SER A 10 2.62 -14.18 0.80
C SER A 10 3.62 -13.66 -0.24
N ASN A 11 4.88 -14.10 -0.22
CA ASN A 11 5.98 -13.64 -1.07
C ASN A 11 6.26 -12.13 -0.94
N LEU A 12 5.61 -11.43 -0.01
CA LEU A 12 5.66 -10.00 0.16
C LEU A 12 5.67 -9.64 1.64
N LEU A 13 6.59 -8.77 2.06
CA LEU A 13 6.80 -8.36 3.45
C LEU A 13 7.16 -6.88 3.54
N LEU A 14 6.56 -6.17 4.49
CA LEU A 14 7.02 -4.84 4.91
C LEU A 14 8.02 -5.03 6.07
N ALA A 15 9.26 -4.59 5.87
CA ALA A 15 10.27 -4.61 6.92
C ALA A 15 10.41 -3.20 7.53
N PRO A 16 10.28 -3.05 8.86
CA PRO A 16 10.44 -1.77 9.55
C PRO A 16 11.87 -1.26 9.45
N ALA A 17 12.06 0.04 9.66
CA ALA A 17 13.37 0.69 9.62
C ALA A 17 14.38 0.09 10.60
N ILE A 18 13.92 -0.44 11.74
CA ILE A 18 14.81 -1.07 12.73
C ILE A 18 15.52 -2.32 12.18
N ASP A 19 14.90 -2.99 11.20
CA ASP A 19 15.42 -4.22 10.61
C ASP A 19 16.32 -3.96 9.39
N THR A 20 16.52 -2.69 9.02
CA THR A 20 17.32 -2.30 7.84
C THR A 20 18.58 -1.53 8.21
N VAL A 21 19.63 -1.69 7.40
CA VAL A 21 20.94 -1.07 7.64
C VAL A 21 20.86 0.46 7.55
N ASN A 22 20.09 0.98 6.60
CA ASN A 22 19.94 2.41 6.36
C ASN A 22 18.86 3.07 7.22
N ARG A 23 18.24 2.34 8.16
CA ARG A 23 17.16 2.84 9.03
C ARG A 23 15.98 3.42 8.23
N LEU A 24 15.68 2.83 7.09
CA LEU A 24 14.52 3.15 6.27
C LEU A 24 13.70 1.88 6.04
N PRO A 25 12.37 1.96 6.07
CA PRO A 25 11.54 0.79 5.80
C PRO A 25 11.70 0.35 4.35
N ILE A 26 11.49 -0.94 4.11
CA ILE A 26 11.55 -1.52 2.77
C ILE A 26 10.39 -2.48 2.55
N LEU A 27 9.96 -2.59 1.29
CA LEU A 27 9.06 -3.64 0.84
C LEU A 27 9.92 -4.71 0.18
N LEU A 28 9.78 -5.93 0.66
CA LEU A 28 10.49 -7.06 0.12
C LEU A 28 9.54 -7.96 -0.64
N TYR A 29 9.93 -8.33 -1.86
CA TYR A 29 9.27 -9.35 -2.66
C TYR A 29 10.23 -10.51 -2.92
N GLN A 30 9.74 -11.72 -2.75
CA GLN A 30 10.49 -12.93 -3.00
C GLN A 30 9.76 -13.82 -4.00
N ASN A 31 10.50 -14.41 -4.93
CA ASN A 31 9.97 -15.47 -5.77
C ASN A 31 11.00 -16.57 -6.00
N GLN A 32 10.53 -17.77 -6.30
CA GLN A 32 11.36 -18.86 -6.80
C GLN A 32 11.14 -19.03 -8.30
N PHE A 33 12.23 -19.12 -9.05
CA PHE A 33 12.20 -19.36 -10.49
C PHE A 33 13.35 -20.28 -10.86
N ALA A 34 13.05 -21.44 -11.47
CA ALA A 34 14.03 -22.44 -11.88
C ALA A 34 15.06 -22.74 -10.77
N ASP A 35 14.57 -23.13 -9.59
CA ASP A 35 15.35 -23.43 -8.38
C ASP A 35 16.22 -22.27 -7.85
N THR A 36 16.02 -21.06 -8.37
CA THR A 36 16.72 -19.84 -7.95
C THR A 36 15.78 -18.96 -7.13
N ARG A 37 16.25 -18.47 -5.98
CA ARG A 37 15.53 -17.47 -5.17
C ARG A 37 15.88 -16.08 -5.66
N ILE A 38 14.88 -15.36 -6.15
CA ILE A 38 14.96 -13.95 -6.52
C ILE A 38 14.40 -13.13 -5.37
N LEU A 39 15.20 -12.19 -4.86
CA LEU A 39 14.79 -11.21 -3.86
C LEU A 39 14.81 -9.82 -4.48
N VAL A 40 13.67 -9.14 -4.41
CA VAL A 40 13.51 -7.76 -4.86
C VAL A 40 13.25 -6.90 -3.65
N THR A 41 14.04 -5.83 -3.51
CA THR A 41 13.86 -4.84 -2.44
C THR A 41 13.37 -3.53 -3.06
N ILE A 42 12.22 -3.04 -2.59
CA ILE A 42 11.69 -1.73 -2.97
C ILE A 42 11.94 -0.79 -1.79
N SER A 43 12.68 0.28 -2.05
CA SER A 43 13.08 1.26 -1.03
C SER A 43 11.91 2.14 -0.57
N ASP A 44 11.98 2.64 0.67
CA ASP A 44 11.09 3.67 1.22
C ASP A 44 10.70 4.78 0.22
N GLN A 45 11.68 5.38 -0.47
CA GLN A 45 11.42 6.46 -1.43
C GLN A 45 10.45 6.05 -2.55
N HIS A 46 10.56 4.82 -3.06
CA HIS A 46 9.69 4.32 -4.12
C HIS A 46 8.28 4.01 -3.59
N ILE A 47 8.18 3.46 -2.37
CA ILE A 47 6.90 3.23 -1.69
C ILE A 47 6.19 4.57 -1.49
N ARG A 48 6.87 5.55 -0.91
CA ARG A 48 6.32 6.88 -0.63
C ARG A 48 5.99 7.65 -1.91
N GLY A 49 6.84 7.54 -2.92
CA GLY A 49 6.56 8.09 -4.26
C GLY A 49 5.26 7.53 -4.84
N ALA A 50 5.02 6.23 -4.71
CA ALA A 50 3.79 5.59 -5.18
C ALA A 50 2.55 5.97 -4.34
N LEU A 51 2.71 6.23 -3.04
CA LEU A 51 1.62 6.65 -2.16
C LEU A 51 1.31 8.15 -2.25
N ASN A 52 2.24 8.96 -2.76
CA ASN A 52 2.10 10.41 -2.90
C ASN A 52 1.35 10.79 -4.19
N VAL A 53 0.09 10.39 -4.26
CA VAL A 53 -0.81 10.76 -5.37
C VAL A 53 -1.40 12.15 -5.11
N PRO A 54 -1.42 13.07 -6.11
CA PRO A 54 -1.84 14.46 -5.92
C PRO A 54 -3.38 14.65 -5.81
N LEU A 55 -4.07 13.77 -5.10
CA LEU A 55 -5.51 13.85 -4.87
C LEU A 55 -5.79 14.54 -3.52
N LYS A 56 -6.34 15.77 -3.59
CA LYS A 56 -6.60 16.61 -2.42
C LYS A 56 -7.49 15.88 -1.41
N GLY A 57 -6.99 15.79 -0.18
CA GLY A 57 -7.73 15.22 0.93
C GLY A 57 -7.79 13.69 0.93
N VAL A 58 -7.05 13.01 0.04
CA VAL A 58 -6.93 11.54 0.06
C VAL A 58 -5.55 11.14 0.56
N ARG A 59 -5.50 10.19 1.49
CA ARG A 59 -4.27 9.58 1.99
C ARG A 59 -4.30 8.10 1.70
N TYR A 60 -3.20 7.61 1.14
CA TYR A 60 -3.01 6.22 0.75
C TYR A 60 -2.07 5.53 1.73
N VAL A 61 -2.40 4.29 2.05
CA VAL A 61 -1.59 3.42 2.90
C VAL A 61 -1.45 2.09 2.20
N LEU A 62 -0.22 1.59 2.14
CA LEU A 62 0.05 0.24 1.66
C LEU A 62 -0.08 -0.72 2.85
N ARG A 63 -0.89 -1.77 2.70
CA ARG A 63 -1.00 -2.90 3.63
C ARG A 63 -0.42 -4.16 2.99
N VAL A 64 0.40 -4.89 3.74
CA VAL A 64 0.93 -6.21 3.41
C VAL A 64 0.74 -7.11 4.62
N ALA A 65 -0.01 -8.19 4.47
CA ALA A 65 -0.50 -8.98 5.61
C ALA A 65 -1.13 -8.07 6.68
N ASP A 66 -0.60 -8.02 7.90
CA ASP A 66 -1.10 -7.18 8.98
C ASP A 66 -0.30 -5.89 9.18
N ASP A 67 0.74 -5.67 8.38
CA ASP A 67 1.58 -4.49 8.47
C ASP A 67 1.17 -3.44 7.44
N ILE A 68 1.36 -2.18 7.81
CA ILE A 68 1.02 -1.02 7.01
C ILE A 68 2.16 -0.01 6.95
N ILE A 69 2.24 0.73 5.85
CA ILE A 69 3.11 1.89 5.70
C ILE A 69 2.36 3.01 4.97
N GLY A 70 2.42 4.21 5.53
CA GLY A 70 1.84 5.42 4.96
C GLY A 70 2.84 6.24 4.13
N PRO A 71 2.45 7.45 3.66
CA PRO A 71 3.35 8.34 2.94
C PRO A 71 4.48 8.90 3.82
N THR A 72 4.33 8.78 5.14
CA THR A 72 5.28 9.19 6.16
C THR A 72 5.28 8.18 7.30
N GLY A 73 6.38 8.11 8.06
CA GLY A 73 6.51 7.21 9.20
C GLY A 73 7.13 5.87 8.84
N ASP A 74 7.16 4.96 9.82
CA ASP A 74 7.69 3.60 9.70
C ASP A 74 6.54 2.59 9.53
N VAL A 75 6.89 1.33 9.30
CA VAL A 75 5.95 0.21 9.28
C VAL A 75 5.28 0.06 10.64
N MET A 76 3.96 -0.12 10.63
CA MET A 76 3.14 -0.34 11.82
C MET A 76 2.24 -1.55 11.63
N THR A 77 2.00 -2.32 12.69
CA THR A 77 1.00 -3.40 12.65
C THR A 77 -0.40 -2.82 12.84
N LEU A 78 -1.33 -3.27 12.00
CA LEU A 78 -2.72 -2.83 11.95
C LEU A 78 -3.51 -3.38 13.16
N ASN A 79 -3.43 -2.69 14.29
CA ASN A 79 -4.18 -3.04 15.50
C ASN A 79 -5.58 -2.42 15.48
N GLY A 80 -6.54 -3.09 14.84
CA GLY A 80 -7.96 -2.72 14.92
C GLY A 80 -8.39 -1.56 14.01
N HIS A 81 -9.23 -0.66 14.54
CA HIS A 81 -9.99 0.33 13.75
C HIS A 81 -9.05 1.37 13.10
N TYR A 82 -8.75 1.17 11.82
CA TYR A 82 -8.00 2.13 11.02
C TYR A 82 -8.97 3.15 10.40
N PRO A 83 -8.65 4.46 10.40
CA PRO A 83 -9.60 5.51 10.02
C PRO A 83 -9.92 5.53 8.51
N TYR A 84 -9.30 4.66 7.73
CA TYR A 84 -9.49 4.54 6.29
C TYR A 84 -10.32 3.31 5.97
N THR A 85 -11.44 3.53 5.28
CA THR A 85 -12.47 2.51 5.07
C THR A 85 -12.35 1.83 3.71
N GLU A 86 -11.86 2.55 2.69
CA GLU A 86 -11.78 2.02 1.34
C GLU A 86 -10.52 1.18 1.13
N LYS A 87 -10.67 0.09 0.38
CA LYS A 87 -9.61 -0.90 0.15
C LYS A 87 -9.63 -1.34 -1.31
N VAL A 88 -8.45 -1.39 -1.92
CA VAL A 88 -8.24 -2.01 -3.23
C VAL A 88 -7.18 -3.09 -3.07
N HIS A 89 -7.56 -4.33 -3.39
CA HIS A 89 -6.67 -5.48 -3.34
C HIS A 89 -5.93 -5.63 -4.67
N SER A 90 -4.64 -5.92 -4.61
CA SER A 90 -3.89 -6.29 -5.82
C SER A 90 -4.31 -7.67 -6.30
N THR A 91 -4.50 -7.81 -7.62
CA THR A 91 -4.89 -9.07 -8.25
C THR A 91 -3.74 -10.05 -8.41
N LYS A 92 -2.49 -9.55 -8.36
CA LYS A 92 -1.27 -10.31 -8.65
C LYS A 92 -0.36 -10.50 -7.44
N TYR A 93 -0.40 -9.58 -6.49
CA TYR A 93 0.49 -9.57 -5.33
C TYR A 93 -0.34 -9.43 -4.05
N HIS A 94 0.11 -10.02 -2.95
CA HIS A 94 -0.63 -10.02 -1.68
C HIS A 94 -0.50 -8.69 -0.89
N PHE A 95 -0.84 -7.58 -1.54
CA PHE A 95 -0.97 -6.27 -0.89
C PHE A 95 -2.34 -5.64 -1.11
N THR A 96 -2.69 -4.69 -0.25
CA THR A 96 -3.91 -3.90 -0.31
C THR A 96 -3.56 -2.43 -0.18
N ILE A 97 -4.15 -1.56 -0.98
CA ILE A 97 -4.11 -0.11 -0.77
C ILE A 97 -5.34 0.28 0.03
N ILE A 98 -5.13 0.93 1.17
CA ILE A 98 -6.19 1.46 2.04
C ILE A 98 -6.19 2.98 1.89
N PHE A 99 -7.35 3.59 1.72
CA PHE A 99 -7.48 5.04 1.57
C PHE A 99 -8.77 5.56 2.20
N ASN A 100 -8.78 6.85 2.54
CA ASN A 100 -10.03 7.51 2.93
C ASN A 100 -10.84 7.88 1.69
N PRO A 101 -12.18 7.88 1.78
CA PRO A 101 -13.01 8.36 0.69
C PRO A 101 -12.67 9.83 0.39
N PRO A 102 -12.57 10.21 -0.90
CA PRO A 102 -12.31 11.58 -1.28
C PRO A 102 -13.45 12.49 -0.79
N PRO A 103 -13.14 13.71 -0.30
CA PRO A 103 -14.12 14.59 0.32
C PRO A 103 -15.27 15.05 -0.60
N LEU A 104 -15.27 14.72 -1.90
CA LEU A 104 -16.26 15.21 -2.88
C LEU A 104 -16.77 14.17 -3.90
N PHE A 105 -16.41 12.89 -3.81
CA PHE A 105 -16.91 11.86 -4.73
C PHE A 105 -17.40 10.62 -3.96
N SER A 106 -18.66 10.63 -3.52
CA SER A 106 -19.36 9.38 -3.23
C SER A 106 -19.95 8.85 -4.54
N PHE A 107 -19.58 7.64 -4.95
CA PHE A 107 -20.18 6.98 -6.12
C PHE A 107 -21.71 6.90 -5.99
N TYR A 108 -22.24 6.84 -4.76
CA TYR A 108 -23.66 6.94 -4.46
C TYR A 108 -24.32 8.23 -4.96
N ARG A 109 -23.62 9.38 -4.96
CA ARG A 109 -24.18 10.65 -5.43
C ARG A 109 -24.18 10.78 -6.96
N LEU A 110 -23.39 9.97 -7.67
CA LEU A 110 -23.46 9.83 -9.13
C LEU A 110 -24.70 9.04 -9.58
N ILE A 111 -25.14 8.08 -8.77
CA ILE A 111 -26.26 7.19 -9.10
C ILE A 111 -27.59 7.77 -8.57
N ASP A 112 -27.62 8.30 -7.35
CA ASP A 112 -28.86 8.81 -6.74
C ASP A 112 -29.24 10.25 -7.14
N LYS A 113 -28.31 11.05 -7.69
CA LYS A 113 -28.58 12.46 -8.05
C LYS A 113 -28.33 12.82 -9.52
N GLY A 114 -28.48 11.83 -10.39
CA GLY A 114 -28.96 12.05 -11.75
C GLY A 114 -27.91 12.02 -12.85
N PHE A 115 -28.36 11.51 -13.99
CA PHE A 115 -27.76 11.57 -15.33
C PHE A 115 -27.30 12.97 -15.80
N GLY A 116 -27.42 14.02 -14.98
CA GLY A 116 -27.10 15.41 -15.33
C GLY A 116 -25.63 15.81 -15.25
N ILE A 117 -24.75 14.99 -14.66
CA ILE A 117 -23.30 15.28 -14.57
C ILE A 117 -22.52 14.75 -15.79
N LEU A 118 -23.18 14.08 -16.75
CA LEU A 118 -22.54 13.73 -18.03
C LEU A 118 -22.19 14.96 -18.89
N ILE A 119 -22.66 16.16 -18.55
CA ILE A 119 -22.48 17.38 -19.37
C ILE A 119 -21.16 18.12 -19.06
N PHE A 120 -20.42 17.75 -18.00
CA PHE A 120 -19.17 18.43 -17.62
C PHE A 120 -17.88 17.65 -17.97
N ILE A 121 -17.98 16.57 -18.75
CA ILE A 121 -16.82 15.81 -19.27
C ILE A 121 -16.86 15.80 -20.81
N LEU A 122 -17.08 16.96 -21.42
CA LEU A 122 -16.65 17.24 -22.79
C LEU A 122 -15.51 18.26 -22.73
#